data_AF-A0A7X1MAG8-F1
#
_entry.id   AF-A0A7X1MAG8-F1
#
_cell.length_a   1.000
_cell.length_b   1.000
_cell.length_c   1.000
_cell.angle_alpha   90.00
_cell.angle_beta   90.00
_cell.angle_gamma   90.00
#
_symmetry.space_group_name_H-M   'P 1'
#
loop_
_entity.id
_entity.type
_entity.pdbx_description
1 polymer ?
#
loop_
_entity_poly.entity_id
_entity_poly.type
_entity_poly.pdbx_seq_one_letter_code
_entity_poly.pdbx_strand_id
1 'polypeptide(L)' 'MFGKKTQQSSDLTSPENVKKGQQVYDRIVSGKCKTKDVTAELDATYGRKPKRG' A
#
# COMPACT_ATOMS: atom_id res chain seq x y z
N MET A 1 23.24 7.93 -19.72
CA MET A 1 21.77 8.08 -19.87
C MET A 1 21.10 7.49 -18.63
N PHE A 2 20.71 8.34 -17.66
CA PHE A 2 20.02 7.89 -16.46
C PHE A 2 18.59 7.49 -16.84
N GLY A 3 18.35 6.19 -16.94
CA GLY A 3 17.01 5.64 -17.14
C GLY A 3 16.11 6.10 -16.00
N LYS A 4 15.19 7.01 -16.31
CA LYS A 4 14.11 7.40 -15.39
C LYS A 4 13.31 6.13 -15.10
N LYS A 5 13.58 5.47 -13.97
CA LYS A 5 12.67 4.50 -13.39
C LYS A 5 11.40 5.29 -13.10
N THR A 6 10.40 5.19 -13.96
CA THR A 6 9.08 5.77 -13.76
C THR A 6 8.53 5.14 -12.49
N GLN A 7 8.73 5.81 -11.36
CA GLN A 7 8.05 5.49 -10.13
C GLN A 7 6.58 5.77 -10.43
N GLN A 8 5.84 4.73 -10.76
CA GLN A 8 4.41 4.82 -11.00
C GLN A 8 3.80 5.32 -9.69
N SER A 9 3.47 6.62 -9.65
CA SER A 9 2.91 7.23 -8.45
C SER A 9 1.56 6.59 -8.22
N SER A 10 1.44 5.78 -7.16
CA SER A 10 0.15 5.26 -6.73
C SER A 10 -0.74 6.45 -6.40
N ASP A 11 -1.82 6.66 -7.16
CA ASP A 11 -2.80 7.68 -6.82
C ASP A 11 -3.53 7.24 -5.55
N LEU A 12 -3.26 7.91 -4.43
CA LEU A 12 -3.86 7.58 -3.13
C LEU A 12 -5.17 8.35 -2.89
N THR A 13 -5.56 9.24 -3.81
CA THR A 13 -6.67 10.19 -3.62
C THR A 13 -7.91 9.82 -4.42
N SER A 14 -7.79 8.95 -5.42
CA SER A 14 -8.94 8.37 -6.10
C SER A 14 -9.91 7.71 -5.11
N PRO A 15 -11.24 7.84 -5.30
CA PRO A 15 -12.24 7.26 -4.40
C PRO A 15 -12.03 5.76 -4.13
N GLU A 16 -11.62 5.02 -5.16
CA GLU A 16 -11.31 3.59 -5.06
C GLU A 16 -10.13 3.28 -4.14
N ASN A 17 -9.09 4.11 -4.19
CA ASN A 17 -7.86 3.94 -3.43
C ASN A 17 -8.00 4.45 -1.99
N VAL A 18 -8.83 5.47 -1.78
CA VAL A 18 -9.27 5.89 -0.44
C VAL A 18 -10.06 4.76 0.23
N LYS A 19 -11.02 4.15 -0.49
CA LYS A 19 -11.81 3.02 0.04
C LYS A 19 -10.94 1.82 0.42
N LYS A 20 -9.97 1.46 -0.44
CA LYS A 20 -8.99 0.40 -0.14
C LYS A 20 -8.15 0.73 1.09
N GLY A 21 -7.69 1.98 1.22
CA GLY A 21 -6.91 2.45 2.37
C GLY A 21 -7.71 2.36 3.67
N GLN A 22 -8.98 2.76 3.62
CA GLN A 22 -9.89 2.68 4.77
C GLN A 22 -10.07 1.23 5.24
N GLN A 23 -10.22 0.27 4.32
CA GLN A 23 -10.32 -1.14 4.68
C GLN A 23 -9.06 -1.68 5.37
N VAL A 24 -7.88 -1.27 4.91
CA VAL A 24 -6.61 -1.63 5.56
C VAL A 24 -6.54 -0.99 6.95
N TYR A 25 -6.87 0.30 7.05
CA TYR A 25 -6.93 1.01 8.33
C TYR A 25 -7.87 0.34 9.34
N ASP A 26 -9.07 -0.04 8.92
CA ASP A 26 -10.04 -0.73 9.78
C ASP A 26 -9.52 -2.10 10.25
N ARG A 27 -8.78 -2.82 9.41
CA ARG A 27 -8.12 -4.09 9.81
C ARG A 27 -6.99 -3.86 10.83
N ILE A 28 -6.23 -2.77 10.68
CA ILE A 28 -5.19 -2.38 11.63
C ILE A 28 -5.82 -2.04 12.99
N VAL A 29 -6.81 -1.14 12.99
CA VAL A 29 -7.47 -0.65 14.20
C VAL A 29 -8.23 -1.77 14.93
N SER A 30 -8.86 -2.69 14.20
CA SER A 30 -9.55 -3.85 14.78
C SER A 30 -8.61 -4.95 15.29
N GLY A 31 -7.29 -4.78 15.19
CA GLY A 31 -6.30 -5.78 15.59
C GLY A 31 -6.31 -7.04 14.71
N LYS A 32 -6.96 -6.98 13.54
CA LYS A 32 -7.09 -8.08 12.58
C LYS A 32 -5.94 -8.15 11.58
N CYS A 33 -5.04 -7.16 11.59
CA CYS A 33 -3.77 -7.25 10.88
C CYS A 33 -2.96 -8.43 11.44
N LYS A 34 -2.97 -9.54 10.69
CA LYS A 34 -2.24 -10.76 11.04
C LYS A 34 -0.74 -10.62 10.83
N THR A 35 -0.35 -9.72 9.95
CA THR A 35 1.05 -9.37 9.75
C THR A 35 1.40 -8.30 10.78
N LYS A 36 2.50 -8.49 11.53
CA LYS A 36 3.09 -7.44 12.37
C LYS A 36 3.53 -6.20 11.57
N ASP A 37 3.34 -6.22 10.25
CA ASP A 37 3.88 -5.29 9.30
C ASP A 37 2.76 -4.64 8.47
N VAL A 38 2.23 -3.55 9.03
CA VAL A 38 1.23 -2.68 8.39
C VAL A 38 1.66 -2.27 6.98
N THR A 39 2.96 -2.06 6.78
CA THR A 39 3.55 -1.69 5.50
C THR A 39 3.34 -2.79 4.46
N ALA A 40 3.42 -4.06 4.84
CA ALA A 40 3.17 -5.17 3.93
C ALA A 40 1.71 -5.25 3.46
N GLU A 41 0.73 -4.96 4.33
CA GLU A 41 -0.69 -4.91 3.92
C GLU A 41 -1.00 -3.74 2.99
N LEU A 42 -0.40 -2.58 3.26
CA LEU A 42 -0.55 -1.40 2.39
C LEU A 42 0.11 -1.66 1.03
N ASP A 43 1.31 -2.24 1.02
CA ASP A 43 2.04 -2.56 -0.19
C ASP A 43 1.29 -3.59 -1.05
N ALA A 44 0.74 -4.64 -0.44
CA ALA A 44 -0.14 -5.60 -1.13
C ALA A 44 -1.40 -4.94 -1.70
N THR A 45 -2.00 -4.00 -0.95
CA THR A 45 -3.24 -3.32 -1.35
C THR A 45 -3.03 -2.36 -2.53
N TYR A 46 -1.89 -1.67 -2.56
CA TYR A 46 -1.55 -0.71 -3.60
C TYR A 46 -0.60 -1.27 -4.67
N GLY A 47 -0.37 -2.58 -4.67
CA GLY A 47 0.47 -3.27 -5.65
C GLY A 47 1.94 -2.84 -5.63
N ARG A 48 2.42 -2.24 -4.52
CA ARG A 48 3.83 -1.92 -4.34
C ARG A 48 4.55 -3.22 -3.98
N LYS A 49 5.53 -3.62 -4.78
CA LYS A 49 6.40 -4.72 -4.38
C LYS A 49 7.29 -4.21 -3.23
N PRO A 50 7.43 -4.96 -2.12
CA PRO A 50 8.42 -4.61 -1.11
C PRO A 50 9.78 -4.54 -1.81
N LYS A 51 10.52 -3.45 -1.55
CA LYS A 51 11.91 -3.35 -2.03
C LYS A 51 12.68 -4.51 -1.40
N ARG A 52 12.90 -5.58 -2.16
CA ARG A 52 13.93 -6.58 -1.83
C ARG A 52 15.26 -5.83 -1.85
N GLY A 53 15.83 -5.66 -0.66
CA GLY A 53 17.21 -5.18 -0.48
C GLY A 53 18.20 -6.17 -1.05
#